data_AF-A0ABD3QEB8-F1
#
_entry.id   AF-A0ABD3QEB8-F1
#
_cell.length_a   1.000
_cell.length_b   1.000
_cell.length_c   1.000
_cell.angle_alpha   90.00
_cell.angle_beta   90.00
_cell.angle_gamma   90.00
#
_symmetry.space_group_name_H-M   'P 1'
#
loop_
_entity.id
_entity.type
_entity.pdbx_description
1 polymer ?
#
loop_
_entity_poly.entity_id
_entity_poly.type
_entity_poly.pdbx_seq_one_letter_code
_entity_poly.pdbx_strand_id
1 'polypeptide(L)'
;MVDGIKIVHAHQATSTMANEAVTYACEMGLASVYTDHSLFGFDDIASIILNRLYSVDGFLLIPWWIVLKSTLPTVVAAICVSHTCRDNFILRAHMLPSIVHVIPNAVHTSKFIPDLSRRKTNRREQKLSSEEMVERERLHDRVEFLGYVPHTESFCIAILEAASAGLFVVSTNVGGVSEVLPPEMIHHADPNVDSLVESLSCAISGKIDSTDPFEFHRRVSQMYSWQRVAGETVTVYDRVIARPRLSLSQRLVRYKTAFSGVCGVVCLLGITLHFVVFLVELWQPQNLIDVVPDLCIDKDQKHSNDNKNS
;
A
#
# COMPACT_ATOMS: atom_id res chain seq x y z
N MET A 1 22.78 6.45 -15.06
CA MET A 1 22.20 5.21 -14.48
C MET A 1 23.01 4.84 -13.25
N VAL A 2 22.62 3.84 -12.45
CA VAL A 2 23.35 3.39 -11.25
C VAL A 2 23.76 1.94 -11.50
N ASP A 3 25.06 1.62 -11.43
CA ASP A 3 25.56 0.29 -11.77
C ASP A 3 25.30 -0.72 -10.63
N GLY A 4 24.98 -1.97 -10.99
CA GLY A 4 24.67 -3.07 -10.05
C GLY A 4 23.20 -3.26 -9.65
N ILE A 5 22.29 -2.34 -10.00
CA ILE A 5 20.85 -2.48 -9.71
C ILE A 5 20.22 -3.55 -10.61
N LYS A 6 19.55 -4.54 -10.02
CA LYS A 6 18.86 -5.62 -10.77
C LYS A 6 17.35 -5.43 -10.86
N ILE A 7 16.79 -4.62 -9.96
CA ILE A 7 15.35 -4.46 -9.73
C ILE A 7 15.01 -3.03 -9.35
N VAL A 8 13.89 -2.53 -9.86
CA VAL A 8 13.25 -1.28 -9.46
C VAL A 8 11.96 -1.64 -8.74
N HIS A 9 11.81 -1.17 -7.51
CA HIS A 9 10.57 -1.28 -6.76
C HIS A 9 9.93 0.10 -6.66
N ALA A 10 8.80 0.28 -7.34
CA ALA A 10 8.04 1.52 -7.33
C ALA A 10 6.85 1.43 -6.35
N HIS A 11 6.56 2.54 -5.67
CA HIS A 11 5.42 2.69 -4.78
C HIS A 11 4.45 3.75 -5.34
N GLN A 12 3.17 3.63 -4.98
CA GLN A 12 2.06 4.54 -5.32
C GLN A 12 1.54 4.41 -6.77
N ALA A 13 0.46 3.62 -6.94
CA ALA A 13 -0.30 3.34 -8.20
C ALA A 13 -0.51 4.52 -9.14
N THR A 14 -0.70 5.71 -8.59
CA THR A 14 -1.08 6.91 -9.32
C THR A 14 0.06 7.90 -9.56
N SER A 15 1.26 7.61 -9.08
CA SER A 15 2.42 8.49 -9.29
C SER A 15 2.93 8.38 -10.73
N THR A 16 3.01 9.51 -11.44
CA THR A 16 3.62 9.60 -12.78
C THR A 16 5.05 9.10 -12.76
N MET A 17 5.83 9.56 -11.77
CA MET A 17 7.22 9.18 -11.58
C MET A 17 7.39 7.68 -11.35
N ALA A 18 6.50 7.04 -10.60
CA ALA A 18 6.54 5.60 -10.37
C ALA A 18 6.31 4.81 -11.67
N ASN A 19 5.36 5.26 -12.50
CA ASN A 19 5.06 4.62 -13.78
C ASN A 19 6.21 4.84 -14.80
N GLU A 20 6.80 6.03 -14.85
CA GLU A 20 7.96 6.32 -15.67
C GLU A 20 9.18 5.48 -15.26
N ALA A 21 9.48 5.41 -13.96
CA ALA A 21 10.58 4.63 -13.44
C ALA A 21 10.47 3.14 -13.79
N VAL A 22 9.26 2.56 -13.68
CA VAL A 22 8.99 1.17 -14.10
C VAL A 22 9.18 1.01 -15.60
N THR A 23 8.71 1.96 -16.40
CA THR A 23 8.86 1.89 -17.86
C THR A 23 10.33 1.96 -18.28
N TYR A 24 11.11 2.86 -17.69
CA TYR A 24 12.55 2.96 -17.92
C TYR A 24 13.29 1.72 -17.46
N ALA A 25 12.93 1.17 -16.30
CA ALA A 25 13.47 -0.09 -15.81
C ALA A 25 13.24 -1.22 -16.82
N CYS A 26 12.02 -1.34 -17.33
CA CYS A 26 11.69 -2.32 -18.35
C CYS A 26 12.51 -2.14 -19.64
N GLU A 27 12.73 -0.89 -20.08
CA GLU A 27 13.51 -0.56 -21.28
C GLU A 27 15.00 -0.91 -21.13
N MET A 28 15.57 -0.60 -19.97
CA MET A 28 16.94 -0.98 -19.57
C MET A 28 17.08 -2.47 -19.26
N GLY A 29 16.01 -3.24 -19.41
CA GLY A 29 16.01 -4.66 -19.12
C GLY A 29 16.28 -4.94 -17.64
N LEU A 30 15.74 -4.14 -16.72
CA LEU A 30 15.68 -4.37 -15.27
C LEU A 30 14.35 -5.01 -14.86
N ALA A 31 14.34 -5.62 -13.67
CA ALA A 31 13.12 -6.17 -13.08
C ALA A 31 12.32 -5.03 -12.46
N SER A 32 10.99 -5.14 -12.49
CA SER A 32 10.12 -4.14 -11.88
C SER A 32 9.10 -4.80 -10.96
N VAL A 33 9.01 -4.28 -9.74
CA VAL A 33 7.98 -4.61 -8.75
C VAL A 33 7.22 -3.35 -8.41
N TYR A 34 5.93 -3.52 -8.14
CA TYR A 34 5.02 -2.43 -7.88
C TYR A 34 4.28 -2.65 -6.57
N THR A 35 4.29 -1.70 -5.63
CA THR A 35 3.41 -1.78 -4.45
C THR A 35 2.24 -0.81 -4.56
N ASP A 36 1.02 -1.34 -4.46
CA ASP A 36 -0.20 -0.57 -4.31
C ASP A 36 -0.65 -0.49 -2.86
N HIS A 37 -1.00 0.73 -2.46
CA HIS A 37 -1.50 1.07 -1.13
C HIS A 37 -2.90 1.68 -1.18
N SER A 38 -3.44 1.93 -2.38
CA SER A 38 -4.68 2.67 -2.55
C SER A 38 -5.85 1.71 -2.69
N LEU A 39 -6.97 2.04 -2.02
CA LEU A 39 -8.27 1.49 -2.35
C LEU A 39 -9.10 2.58 -3.01
N PHE A 40 -9.80 2.22 -4.08
CA PHE A 40 -10.77 3.08 -4.74
C PHE A 40 -12.14 2.43 -4.58
N GLY A 41 -13.10 3.17 -4.03
CA GLY A 41 -14.47 2.67 -3.82
C GLY A 41 -15.13 2.21 -5.12
N PHE A 42 -16.07 1.27 -5.03
CA PHE A 42 -16.84 0.85 -6.20
C PHE A 42 -17.81 1.94 -6.68
N ASP A 43 -18.27 2.84 -5.81
CA ASP A 43 -19.00 4.06 -6.21
C ASP A 43 -18.10 5.05 -6.97
N ASP A 44 -16.80 4.95 -6.75
CA ASP A 44 -15.73 5.62 -7.51
C ASP A 44 -15.47 4.94 -8.86
N ILE A 45 -16.20 3.87 -9.23
CA ILE A 45 -16.30 3.45 -10.64
C ILE A 45 -16.83 4.60 -11.48
N ALA A 46 -17.67 5.48 -10.93
CA ALA A 46 -18.02 6.74 -11.57
C ALA A 46 -16.77 7.60 -11.86
N SER A 47 -15.76 7.62 -10.98
CA SER A 47 -14.44 8.28 -11.16
C SER A 47 -13.49 7.53 -12.09
N ILE A 48 -13.55 6.20 -12.12
CA ILE A 48 -12.87 5.33 -13.11
C ILE A 48 -13.51 5.52 -14.50
N ILE A 49 -14.82 5.82 -14.56
CA ILE A 49 -15.54 6.26 -15.75
C ILE A 49 -15.30 7.75 -16.03
N LEU A 50 -15.06 8.59 -15.03
CA LEU A 50 -14.74 10.03 -15.18
C LEU A 50 -13.31 10.23 -15.69
N ASN A 51 -12.40 9.27 -15.49
CA ASN A 51 -11.13 9.16 -16.22
C ASN A 51 -11.32 8.89 -17.74
N ARG A 52 -12.55 8.65 -18.19
CA ARG A 52 -12.92 8.60 -19.62
C ARG A 52 -13.27 9.98 -20.18
N LEU A 53 -13.36 11.02 -19.34
CA LEU A 53 -13.94 12.33 -19.70
C LEU A 53 -13.18 13.56 -19.17
N TYR A 54 -11.87 13.49 -18.95
CA TYR A 54 -11.04 14.71 -18.85
C TYR A 54 -10.74 15.26 -20.26
N SER A 55 -11.79 15.69 -20.96
CA SER A 55 -11.71 16.79 -21.91
C SER A 55 -11.91 18.08 -21.10
N VAL A 56 -10.89 18.47 -20.34
CA VAL A 56 -10.77 19.85 -19.89
C VAL A 56 -9.63 20.44 -20.72
N ASP A 57 -9.99 21.48 -21.47
CA ASP A 57 -9.08 22.42 -22.11
C ASP A 57 -8.34 21.99 -23.37
N GLY A 58 -8.95 21.17 -24.23
CA GLY A 58 -8.59 21.10 -25.66
C GLY A 58 -7.16 20.69 -26.01
N PHE A 59 -6.38 20.22 -25.03
CA PHE A 59 -5.02 19.72 -25.21
C PHE A 59 -5.07 18.20 -25.33
N LEU A 60 -4.37 17.65 -26.31
CA LEU A 60 -4.26 16.22 -26.58
C LEU A 60 -3.45 15.53 -25.47
N LEU A 61 -4.00 15.45 -24.26
CA LEU A 61 -3.44 14.64 -23.18
C LEU A 61 -3.91 13.21 -23.38
N ILE A 62 -2.96 12.29 -23.47
CA ILE A 62 -3.23 10.85 -23.52
C ILE A 62 -4.06 10.51 -22.27
N PRO A 63 -5.28 9.94 -22.42
CA PRO A 63 -6.12 9.59 -21.29
C PRO A 63 -5.35 8.78 -20.24
N TRP A 64 -5.47 9.15 -18.96
CA TRP A 64 -4.71 8.51 -17.87
C TRP A 64 -4.84 6.99 -17.84
N TRP A 65 -6.00 6.45 -18.24
CA TRP A 65 -6.21 5.00 -18.34
C TRP A 65 -5.28 4.34 -19.37
N ILE A 66 -4.84 5.04 -20.41
CA ILE A 66 -3.89 4.54 -21.41
C ILE A 66 -2.49 4.42 -20.80
N VAL A 67 -2.06 5.39 -19.98
CA VAL A 67 -0.77 5.32 -19.26
C VAL A 67 -0.78 4.16 -18.28
N LEU A 68 -1.86 4.00 -17.51
CA LEU A 68 -2.00 2.90 -16.57
C LEU A 68 -1.98 1.54 -17.29
N LYS A 69 -2.72 1.41 -18.38
CA LYS A 69 -2.77 0.19 -19.20
C LYS A 69 -1.52 -0.03 -20.06
N SER A 70 -0.67 0.98 -20.29
CA SER A 70 0.59 0.81 -21.02
C SER A 70 1.72 0.41 -20.07
N THR A 71 1.71 0.96 -18.86
CA THR A 71 2.77 0.74 -17.87
C THR A 71 2.59 -0.59 -17.13
N LEU A 72 1.39 -0.89 -16.63
CA LEU A 72 1.16 -2.04 -15.76
C LEU A 72 1.39 -3.42 -16.42
N PRO A 73 1.10 -3.64 -17.73
CA PRO A 73 1.47 -4.90 -18.39
C PRO A 73 2.98 -5.16 -18.51
N THR A 74 3.82 -4.14 -18.24
CA THR A 74 5.28 -4.27 -18.20
C THR A 74 5.79 -4.62 -16.80
N VAL A 75 4.98 -4.41 -15.75
CA VAL A 75 5.30 -4.80 -14.38
C VAL A 75 5.39 -6.31 -14.28
N VAL A 76 6.46 -6.82 -13.67
CA VAL A 76 6.70 -8.27 -13.57
C VAL A 76 5.96 -8.89 -12.39
N ALA A 77 5.82 -8.15 -11.29
CA ALA A 77 4.99 -8.51 -10.15
C ALA A 77 4.48 -7.26 -9.41
N ALA A 78 3.33 -7.40 -8.75
CA ALA A 78 2.78 -6.37 -7.88
C ALA A 78 2.57 -6.91 -6.46
N ILE A 79 2.63 -6.02 -5.48
CA ILE A 79 2.39 -6.27 -4.06
C ILE A 79 1.25 -5.36 -3.62
N CYS A 80 0.27 -5.91 -2.93
CA CYS A 80 -0.83 -5.17 -2.33
C CYS A 80 -0.82 -5.41 -0.81
N VAL A 81 -1.22 -4.40 -0.04
CA VAL A 81 -1.16 -4.47 1.44
C VAL A 81 -2.32 -5.25 2.08
N SER A 82 -3.31 -5.65 1.29
CA SER A 82 -4.48 -6.43 1.73
C SER A 82 -5.05 -7.24 0.56
N HIS A 83 -5.83 -8.27 0.87
CA HIS A 83 -6.57 -9.03 -0.12
C HIS A 83 -7.59 -8.15 -0.83
N THR A 84 -8.27 -7.29 -0.07
CA THR A 84 -9.21 -6.31 -0.63
C THR A 84 -8.50 -5.34 -1.59
N CYS A 85 -7.32 -4.84 -1.24
CA CYS A 85 -6.48 -4.03 -2.14
C CYS A 85 -6.06 -4.81 -3.38
N ARG A 86 -5.66 -6.08 -3.23
CA ARG A 86 -5.29 -6.94 -4.36
C ARG A 86 -6.41 -7.11 -5.36
N ASP A 87 -7.62 -7.40 -4.89
CA ASP A 87 -8.75 -7.64 -5.78
C ASP A 87 -9.18 -6.34 -6.48
N ASN A 88 -9.17 -5.20 -5.77
CA ASN A 88 -9.39 -3.88 -6.35
C ASN A 88 -8.33 -3.53 -7.42
N PHE A 89 -7.06 -3.80 -7.13
CA PHE A 89 -5.94 -3.55 -8.03
C PHE A 89 -6.00 -4.44 -9.27
N ILE A 90 -6.27 -5.74 -9.13
CA ILE A 90 -6.42 -6.67 -10.26
C ILE A 90 -7.49 -6.18 -11.22
N LEU A 91 -8.64 -5.71 -10.71
CA LEU A 91 -9.74 -5.20 -11.52
C LEU A 91 -9.39 -3.89 -12.22
N ARG A 92 -8.79 -2.92 -11.52
CA ARG A 92 -8.39 -1.62 -12.08
C ARG A 92 -7.26 -1.72 -13.10
N ALA A 93 -6.27 -2.55 -12.79
CA ALA A 93 -5.05 -2.69 -13.57
C ALA A 93 -5.11 -3.78 -14.66
N HIS A 94 -6.15 -4.64 -14.63
CA HIS A 94 -6.25 -5.85 -15.45
C HIS A 94 -5.01 -6.76 -15.34
N MET A 95 -4.46 -6.87 -14.13
CA MET A 95 -3.26 -7.68 -13.86
C MET A 95 -3.62 -9.15 -13.68
N LEU A 96 -2.69 -10.05 -14.06
CA LEU A 96 -2.88 -11.48 -13.81
C LEU A 96 -2.83 -11.76 -12.29
N PRO A 97 -3.81 -12.46 -11.71
CA PRO A 97 -3.81 -12.74 -10.27
C PRO A 97 -2.57 -13.50 -9.77
N SER A 98 -1.90 -14.24 -10.65
CA SER A 98 -0.69 -15.03 -10.35
C SER A 98 0.59 -14.18 -10.16
N ILE A 99 0.57 -12.91 -10.55
CA ILE A 99 1.69 -11.98 -10.39
C ILE A 99 1.42 -10.89 -9.36
N VAL A 100 0.24 -10.91 -8.71
CA VAL A 100 -0.14 -9.95 -7.66
C VAL A 100 -0.13 -10.68 -6.31
N HIS A 101 0.74 -10.21 -5.42
CA HIS A 101 0.99 -10.77 -4.09
C HIS A 101 0.33 -9.91 -3.01
N VAL A 102 -0.05 -10.49 -1.89
CA VAL A 102 -0.49 -9.76 -0.71
C VAL A 102 0.62 -9.82 0.33
N ILE A 103 1.15 -8.67 0.72
CA ILE A 103 2.11 -8.53 1.82
C ILE A 103 1.60 -7.40 2.70
N PRO A 104 0.98 -7.71 3.85
CA PRO A 104 0.46 -6.68 4.73
C PRO A 104 1.59 -5.83 5.31
N ASN A 105 1.24 -4.62 5.72
CA ASN A 105 2.22 -3.76 6.40
C ASN A 105 2.53 -4.31 7.80
N ALA A 106 3.59 -3.80 8.42
CA ALA A 106 4.02 -4.17 9.76
C ALA A 106 4.03 -2.98 10.72
N VAL A 107 4.14 -3.27 12.01
CA VAL A 107 4.20 -2.24 13.07
C VAL A 107 5.44 -2.44 13.94
N HIS A 108 6.05 -1.34 14.37
CA HIS A 108 7.12 -1.39 15.37
C HIS A 108 6.51 -1.50 16.76
N THR A 109 6.14 -2.72 17.18
CA THR A 109 5.47 -2.94 18.47
C THR A 109 6.26 -2.42 19.66
N SER A 110 7.59 -2.36 19.60
CA SER A 110 8.43 -1.78 20.66
C SER A 110 8.09 -0.32 21.00
N LYS A 111 7.45 0.43 20.09
CA LYS A 111 6.97 1.80 20.34
C LYS A 111 5.57 1.84 20.98
N PHE A 112 4.83 0.74 20.93
CA PHE A 112 3.44 0.63 21.33
C PHE A 112 3.28 -0.50 22.34
N ILE A 113 3.95 -0.37 23.49
CA ILE A 113 3.84 -1.30 24.61
C ILE A 113 2.69 -0.84 25.52
N PRO A 114 1.81 -1.75 25.99
CA PRO A 114 0.72 -1.39 26.89
C PRO A 114 1.21 -0.73 28.18
N ASP A 115 0.59 0.38 28.55
CA ASP A 115 0.81 1.07 29.83
C ASP A 115 -0.46 1.00 30.69
N LEU A 116 -0.45 0.08 31.66
CA LEU A 116 -1.58 -0.13 32.57
C LEU A 116 -1.81 1.03 33.54
N SER A 117 -0.79 1.88 33.79
CA SER A 117 -0.90 2.99 34.73
C SER A 117 -1.90 4.05 34.27
N ARG A 118 -2.05 4.21 32.95
CA ARG A 118 -2.97 5.17 32.31
C ARG A 118 -4.43 4.73 32.30
N ARG A 119 -4.72 3.46 32.63
CA ARG A 119 -6.06 2.87 32.51
C ARG A 119 -7.02 3.25 33.66
N LYS A 120 -6.50 3.68 34.82
CA LYS A 120 -7.30 3.87 36.04
C LYS A 120 -7.86 5.29 36.23
N THR A 121 -7.28 6.31 35.61
CA THR A 121 -7.56 7.71 35.96
C THR A 121 -8.78 8.30 35.26
N ASN A 122 -9.20 7.77 34.10
CA ASN A 122 -10.09 8.51 33.19
C ASN A 122 -11.50 7.93 32.98
N ARG A 123 -11.97 6.93 33.74
CA ARG A 123 -13.29 6.31 33.43
C ARG A 123 -14.49 7.24 33.53
N ARG A 124 -14.49 8.16 34.51
CA ARG A 124 -15.56 9.16 34.66
C ARG A 124 -15.40 10.31 33.68
N GLU A 125 -14.17 10.76 33.45
CA GLU A 125 -13.87 11.87 32.53
C GLU A 125 -14.04 11.47 31.06
N GLN A 126 -13.71 10.25 30.65
CA GLN A 126 -13.93 9.78 29.27
C GLN A 126 -15.41 9.57 28.95
N LYS A 127 -16.20 9.08 29.91
CA LYS A 127 -17.65 8.93 29.71
C LYS A 127 -18.33 10.31 29.63
N LEU A 128 -18.02 11.22 30.55
CA LEU A 128 -18.47 12.61 30.48
C LEU A 128 -18.01 13.31 29.20
N SER A 129 -16.73 13.17 28.82
CA SER A 129 -16.15 13.76 27.62
C SER A 129 -16.74 13.20 26.33
N SER A 130 -17.09 11.92 26.28
CA SER A 130 -17.69 11.32 25.08
C SER A 130 -19.14 11.78 24.92
N GLU A 131 -19.90 11.83 26.02
CA GLU A 131 -21.26 12.39 26.06
C GLU A 131 -21.23 13.89 25.72
N GLU A 132 -20.30 14.66 26.29
CA GLU A 132 -20.09 16.08 26.00
C GLU A 132 -19.55 16.35 24.58
N MET A 133 -18.71 15.50 23.99
CA MET A 133 -18.23 15.65 22.61
C MET A 133 -19.34 15.37 21.60
N VAL A 134 -20.19 14.37 21.86
CA VAL A 134 -21.39 14.09 21.05
C VAL A 134 -22.36 15.28 21.10
N GLU A 135 -22.54 15.87 22.28
CA GLU A 135 -23.48 16.98 22.52
C GLU A 135 -22.95 18.36 22.06
N ARG A 136 -21.66 18.66 22.30
CA ARG A 136 -21.04 19.96 21.92
C ARG A 136 -20.72 20.09 20.44
N GLU A 137 -20.27 19.02 19.78
CA GLU A 137 -19.82 19.12 18.39
C GLU A 137 -20.96 18.97 17.37
N ARG A 138 -22.22 18.74 17.81
CA ARG A 138 -23.38 18.46 16.92
C ARG A 138 -22.96 17.50 15.79
N LEU A 139 -22.28 16.42 16.13
CA LEU A 139 -21.70 15.49 15.15
C LEU A 139 -22.79 14.91 14.22
N HIS A 140 -24.03 14.81 14.69
CA HIS A 140 -25.18 14.46 13.85
C HIS A 140 -25.46 15.47 12.72
N ASP A 141 -25.34 16.79 12.98
CA ASP A 141 -25.63 17.84 11.98
C ASP A 141 -24.43 18.12 11.05
N ARG A 142 -23.19 17.86 11.51
CA ARG A 142 -21.97 18.12 10.72
C ARG A 142 -21.54 16.97 9.82
N VAL A 143 -21.99 15.75 10.10
CA VAL A 143 -21.80 14.59 9.22
C VAL A 143 -22.72 14.66 7.99
N GLU A 144 -23.79 15.45 8.03
CA GLU A 144 -24.62 15.75 6.85
C GLU A 144 -23.94 16.77 5.89
N PHE A 145 -22.99 17.58 6.39
CA PHE A 145 -22.26 18.57 5.60
C PHE A 145 -20.98 18.02 4.93
N LEU A 146 -20.34 17.01 5.55
CA LEU A 146 -19.32 16.20 4.89
C LEU A 146 -19.99 15.01 4.22
N GLY A 147 -20.60 15.24 3.05
CA GLY A 147 -21.25 14.20 2.26
C GLY A 147 -20.42 12.92 2.19
N TYR A 148 -21.12 11.78 2.34
CA TYR A 148 -20.66 10.39 2.15
C TYR A 148 -19.15 10.27 1.92
N VAL A 149 -18.37 10.15 3.00
CA VAL A 149 -16.92 10.08 2.86
C VAL A 149 -16.55 8.63 2.55
N PRO A 150 -16.21 8.28 1.29
CA PRO A 150 -15.90 6.91 0.92
C PRO A 150 -14.44 6.65 1.25
N HIS A 151 -14.05 6.79 2.52
CA HIS A 151 -12.70 6.47 2.95
C HIS A 151 -12.58 4.95 3.14
N THR A 152 -12.43 4.24 2.03
CA THR A 152 -12.01 2.84 2.05
C THR A 152 -10.53 2.78 2.35
N GLU A 153 -10.19 2.40 3.57
CA GLU A 153 -8.80 2.26 3.99
C GLU A 153 -8.29 0.87 3.60
N SER A 154 -7.09 0.79 3.01
CA SER A 154 -6.54 -0.47 2.48
C SER A 154 -6.02 -1.39 3.56
N PHE A 155 -5.50 -0.84 4.66
CA PHE A 155 -4.93 -1.63 5.76
C PHE A 155 -4.95 -0.93 7.12
N CYS A 156 -4.83 0.41 7.19
CA CYS A 156 -4.83 1.18 8.44
C CYS A 156 -3.79 0.72 9.48
N ILE A 157 -2.58 1.29 9.44
CA ILE A 157 -1.56 0.97 10.45
C ILE A 157 -1.99 1.40 11.87
N ALA A 158 -2.79 2.47 11.98
CA ALA A 158 -3.24 3.02 13.26
C ALA A 158 -4.01 2.00 14.12
N ILE A 159 -4.78 1.08 13.52
CA ILE A 159 -5.47 0.04 14.29
C ILE A 159 -4.50 -1.01 14.84
N LEU A 160 -3.38 -1.28 14.15
CA LEU A 160 -2.32 -2.13 14.68
C LEU A 160 -1.58 -1.47 15.83
N GLU A 161 -1.32 -0.17 15.72
CA GLU A 161 -0.68 0.62 16.79
C GLU A 161 -1.56 0.65 18.04
N ALA A 162 -2.86 0.90 17.87
CA ALA A 162 -3.84 0.88 18.95
C ALA A 162 -3.96 -0.50 19.61
N ALA A 163 -4.09 -1.56 18.81
CA ALA A 163 -4.14 -2.93 19.32
C ALA A 163 -2.82 -3.34 20.00
N SER A 164 -1.67 -2.93 19.46
CA SER A 164 -0.36 -3.17 20.08
C SER A 164 -0.24 -2.48 21.44
N ALA A 165 -0.79 -1.26 21.57
CA ALA A 165 -0.89 -0.55 22.84
C ALA A 165 -1.91 -1.17 23.81
N GLY A 166 -2.58 -2.26 23.40
CA GLY A 166 -3.52 -3.02 24.22
C GLY A 166 -4.92 -2.42 24.30
N LEU A 167 -5.29 -1.61 23.31
CA LEU A 167 -6.64 -1.04 23.18
C LEU A 167 -7.53 -2.00 22.39
N PHE A 168 -8.79 -2.11 22.81
CA PHE A 168 -9.82 -2.74 22.01
C PHE A 168 -10.23 -1.78 20.88
N VAL A 169 -10.19 -2.25 19.63
CA VAL A 169 -10.41 -1.40 18.46
C VAL A 169 -11.89 -1.44 18.06
N VAL A 170 -12.46 -0.28 17.75
CA VAL A 170 -13.74 -0.16 17.04
C VAL A 170 -13.45 0.56 15.73
N SER A 171 -13.87 -0.02 14.61
CA SER A 171 -13.64 0.57 13.29
C SER A 171 -14.80 0.26 12.34
N THR A 172 -14.91 1.01 11.25
CA THR A 172 -15.92 0.74 10.22
C THR A 172 -15.57 -0.50 9.41
N ASN A 173 -16.58 -1.22 8.92
CA ASN A 173 -16.42 -2.41 8.09
C ASN A 173 -16.25 -2.06 6.60
N VAL A 174 -15.24 -1.25 6.28
CA VAL A 174 -15.00 -0.78 4.91
C VAL A 174 -13.56 -1.02 4.47
N GLY A 175 -13.38 -1.31 3.19
CA GLY A 175 -12.06 -1.54 2.61
C GLY A 175 -11.38 -2.79 3.17
N GLY A 176 -10.06 -2.71 3.31
CA GLY A 176 -9.24 -3.82 3.81
C GLY A 176 -9.07 -3.84 5.32
N VAL A 177 -9.80 -3.02 6.08
CA VAL A 177 -9.72 -2.98 7.55
C VAL A 177 -10.26 -4.26 8.20
N SER A 178 -11.23 -4.90 7.56
CA SER A 178 -11.92 -6.11 8.06
C SER A 178 -11.04 -7.36 8.12
N GLU A 179 -9.89 -7.35 7.45
CA GLU A 179 -8.93 -8.46 7.44
C GLU A 179 -7.72 -8.24 8.36
N VAL A 180 -7.60 -7.07 9.00
CA VAL A 180 -6.36 -6.65 9.69
C VAL A 180 -6.26 -7.23 11.10
N LEU A 181 -7.36 -7.27 11.84
CA LEU A 181 -7.36 -7.76 13.22
C LEU A 181 -8.39 -8.87 13.38
N PRO A 182 -8.11 -9.86 14.25
CA PRO A 182 -9.06 -10.92 14.54
C PRO A 182 -10.26 -10.38 15.35
N PRO A 183 -11.45 -11.01 15.28
CA PRO A 183 -12.69 -10.51 15.90
C PRO A 183 -12.64 -10.32 17.42
N GLU A 184 -11.66 -10.93 18.10
CA GLU A 184 -11.47 -10.72 19.53
C GLU A 184 -10.82 -9.37 19.86
N MET A 185 -10.15 -8.73 18.88
CA MET A 185 -9.37 -7.50 19.05
C MET A 185 -10.03 -6.27 18.44
N ILE A 186 -10.97 -6.49 17.52
CA ILE A 186 -11.67 -5.45 16.79
C ILE A 186 -13.17 -5.72 16.73
N HIS A 187 -13.97 -4.68 16.85
CA HIS A 187 -15.39 -4.70 16.51
C HIS A 187 -15.64 -3.81 15.30
N HIS A 188 -16.34 -4.37 14.31
CA HIS A 188 -16.66 -3.68 13.08
C HIS A 188 -18.07 -3.08 13.15
N ALA A 189 -18.19 -1.79 12.88
CA ALA A 189 -19.44 -1.06 12.76
C ALA A 189 -19.78 -0.82 11.28
N ASP A 190 -21.05 -0.64 10.97
CA ASP A 190 -21.45 -0.15 9.66
C ASP A 190 -20.98 1.31 9.48
N PRO A 191 -20.77 1.80 8.24
CA PRO A 191 -20.28 3.14 7.96
C PRO A 191 -21.36 4.21 8.17
N ASN A 192 -21.97 4.24 9.35
CA ASN A 192 -22.92 5.24 9.80
C ASN A 192 -22.66 5.59 11.28
N VAL A 193 -23.07 6.79 11.67
CA VAL A 193 -22.77 7.34 13.00
C VAL A 193 -23.41 6.51 14.11
N ASP A 194 -24.68 6.13 13.94
CA ASP A 194 -25.44 5.42 14.97
C ASP A 194 -24.81 4.06 15.29
N SER A 195 -24.44 3.31 14.25
CA SER A 195 -23.75 2.01 14.39
C SER A 195 -22.38 2.16 15.06
N LEU A 196 -21.62 3.22 14.73
CA LEU A 196 -20.32 3.50 15.39
C LEU A 196 -20.50 3.81 16.88
N VAL A 197 -21.48 4.64 17.23
CA VAL A 197 -21.77 5.01 18.62
C VAL A 197 -22.26 3.79 19.43
N GLU A 198 -23.14 2.98 18.85
CA GLU A 198 -23.62 1.73 19.46
C GLU A 198 -22.46 0.75 19.69
N SER A 199 -21.65 0.53 18.66
CA SER A 199 -20.46 -0.33 18.70
C SER A 199 -19.46 0.11 19.76
N LEU A 200 -19.20 1.41 19.85
CA LEU A 200 -18.31 1.99 20.87
C LEU A 200 -18.89 1.80 22.27
N SER A 201 -20.19 2.03 22.44
CA SER A 201 -20.89 1.85 23.72
C SER A 201 -20.83 0.39 24.20
N CYS A 202 -21.02 -0.57 23.28
CA CYS A 202 -20.87 -1.99 23.54
C CYS A 202 -19.43 -2.35 23.94
N ALA A 203 -18.44 -1.82 23.23
CA ALA A 203 -17.03 -2.06 23.53
C ALA A 203 -16.64 -1.56 24.94
N ILE A 204 -17.06 -0.34 25.29
CA ILE A 204 -16.81 0.28 26.61
C ILE A 204 -17.47 -0.54 27.73
N SER A 205 -18.70 -1.01 27.52
CA SER A 205 -19.50 -1.64 28.57
C SER A 205 -19.09 -3.09 28.87
N GLY A 206 -18.50 -3.82 27.91
CA GLY A 206 -18.25 -5.27 28.09
C GLY A 206 -16.92 -5.82 27.59
N LYS A 207 -16.21 -5.11 26.70
CA LYS A 207 -15.01 -5.65 26.03
C LYS A 207 -13.70 -5.13 26.62
N ILE A 208 -13.67 -3.88 27.06
CA ILE A 208 -12.45 -3.30 27.64
C ILE A 208 -11.98 -4.15 28.83
N ASP A 209 -12.86 -4.49 29.76
CA ASP A 209 -12.49 -5.17 31.02
C ASP A 209 -12.17 -6.66 30.90
N SER A 210 -12.61 -7.30 29.83
CA SER A 210 -12.29 -8.71 29.55
C SER A 210 -10.98 -8.88 28.77
N THR A 211 -10.38 -7.80 28.29
CA THR A 211 -9.22 -7.84 27.41
C THR A 211 -7.91 -7.71 28.18
N ASP A 212 -6.97 -8.63 27.94
CA ASP A 212 -5.57 -8.53 28.37
C ASP A 212 -4.75 -7.68 27.37
N PRO A 213 -4.28 -6.48 27.76
CA PRO A 213 -3.49 -5.62 26.90
C PRO A 213 -2.18 -6.25 26.40
N PHE A 214 -1.52 -7.07 27.24
CA PHE A 214 -0.25 -7.70 26.87
C PHE A 214 -0.45 -8.86 25.89
N GLU A 215 -1.59 -9.55 25.96
CA GLU A 215 -1.96 -10.54 24.97
C GLU A 215 -2.11 -9.91 23.59
N PHE A 216 -2.82 -8.77 23.50
CA PHE A 216 -3.02 -8.05 22.25
C PHE A 216 -1.69 -7.60 21.66
N HIS A 217 -0.82 -7.01 22.47
CA HIS A 217 0.54 -6.65 22.08
C HIS A 217 1.32 -7.83 21.51
N ARG A 218 1.30 -8.98 22.21
CA ARG A 218 2.00 -10.19 21.78
C ARG A 218 1.46 -10.69 20.44
N ARG A 219 0.14 -10.77 20.27
CA ARG A 219 -0.49 -11.21 19.02
C ARG A 219 -0.11 -10.28 17.86
N VAL A 220 -0.19 -8.96 18.03
CA VAL A 220 0.18 -8.00 16.97
C VAL A 220 1.66 -8.16 16.60
N SER A 221 2.55 -8.32 17.57
CA SER A 221 3.99 -8.50 17.32
C SER A 221 4.32 -9.76 16.51
N GLN A 222 3.51 -10.81 16.65
CA GLN A 222 3.66 -12.07 15.92
C GLN A 222 3.06 -11.98 14.51
N MET A 223 1.92 -11.30 14.35
CA MET A 223 1.23 -11.18 13.05
C MET A 223 1.92 -10.18 12.10
N TYR A 224 2.42 -9.07 12.65
CA TYR A 224 2.81 -7.87 11.88
C TYR A 224 4.24 -7.42 12.15
N SER A 225 5.19 -8.27 11.73
CA SER A 225 6.63 -8.06 11.87
C SER A 225 7.30 -7.58 10.58
N TRP A 226 8.16 -6.56 10.69
CA TRP A 226 8.97 -6.07 9.57
C TRP A 226 9.95 -7.11 9.02
N GLN A 227 10.43 -8.04 9.87
CA GLN A 227 11.25 -9.15 9.41
C GLN A 227 10.48 -10.07 8.45
N ARG A 228 9.20 -10.35 8.74
CA ARG A 228 8.32 -11.11 7.84
C ARG A 228 8.10 -10.37 6.52
N VAL A 229 7.72 -9.10 6.59
CA VAL A 229 7.48 -8.26 5.40
C VAL A 229 8.73 -8.21 4.52
N ALA A 230 9.92 -8.04 5.11
CA ALA A 230 11.18 -8.05 4.37
C ALA A 230 11.44 -9.40 3.69
N GLY A 231 11.27 -10.51 4.42
CA GLY A 231 11.48 -11.86 3.88
C GLY A 231 10.52 -12.22 2.73
N GLU A 232 9.25 -11.89 2.87
CA GLU A 232 8.24 -12.06 1.82
C GLU A 232 8.53 -11.18 0.60
N THR A 233 8.93 -9.92 0.83
CA THR A 233 9.33 -8.99 -0.24
C THR A 233 10.54 -9.50 -1.02
N VAL A 234 11.58 -9.98 -0.32
CA VAL A 234 12.77 -10.58 -0.95
C VAL A 234 12.39 -11.82 -1.77
N THR A 235 11.48 -12.65 -1.26
CA THR A 235 10.98 -13.81 -2.02
C THR A 235 10.32 -13.40 -3.34
N VAL A 236 9.58 -12.27 -3.36
CA VAL A 236 9.03 -11.70 -4.60
C VAL A 236 10.16 -11.22 -5.51
N TYR A 237 11.16 -10.51 -4.97
CA TYR A 237 12.31 -10.04 -5.74
C TYR A 237 13.07 -11.18 -6.41
N ASP A 238 13.38 -12.25 -5.68
CA ASP A 238 14.10 -13.41 -6.21
C ASP A 238 13.34 -14.05 -7.38
N ARG A 239 12.03 -14.22 -7.23
CA ARG A 239 11.16 -14.75 -8.30
C ARG A 239 11.13 -13.85 -9.53
N VAL A 240 11.11 -12.54 -9.32
CA VAL A 240 11.03 -11.54 -10.39
C VAL A 240 12.36 -11.43 -11.13
N ILE A 241 13.48 -11.45 -10.41
CA ILE A 241 14.84 -11.42 -10.98
C ILE A 241 15.12 -12.69 -11.80
N ALA A 242 14.60 -13.84 -11.38
CA ALA A 242 14.77 -15.11 -12.10
C ALA A 242 13.95 -15.20 -13.41
N ARG A 243 12.98 -14.30 -13.64
CA ARG A 243 12.17 -14.33 -14.87
C ARG A 243 12.93 -13.77 -16.07
N PRO A 244 12.75 -14.36 -17.27
CA PRO A 244 13.36 -13.83 -18.48
C PRO A 244 12.79 -12.43 -18.80
N ARG A 245 13.68 -11.51 -19.18
CA ARG A 245 13.32 -10.16 -19.61
C ARG A 245 12.65 -10.23 -20.99
N LEU A 246 11.60 -9.43 -21.17
CA LEU A 246 10.92 -9.34 -22.46
C LEU A 246 11.78 -8.54 -23.43
N SER A 247 11.94 -9.05 -24.66
CA SER A 247 12.56 -8.29 -25.74
C SER A 247 11.66 -7.13 -26.18
N LEU A 248 12.23 -6.13 -26.86
CA LEU A 248 11.46 -5.01 -27.45
C LEU A 248 10.29 -5.52 -28.32
N SER A 249 10.52 -6.55 -29.12
CA SER A 249 9.48 -7.15 -29.97
C SER A 249 8.34 -7.76 -29.14
N GLN A 250 8.65 -8.48 -28.05
CA GLN A 250 7.64 -9.03 -27.15
C GLN A 250 6.87 -7.93 -26.41
N ARG A 251 7.54 -6.83 -26.04
CA ARG A 251 6.87 -5.64 -25.45
C ARG A 251 5.92 -4.97 -26.45
N LEU A 252 6.36 -4.76 -27.70
CA LEU A 252 5.53 -4.21 -28.77
C LEU A 252 4.30 -5.07 -29.07
N VAL A 253 4.44 -6.40 -29.05
CA VAL A 253 3.30 -7.32 -29.19
C VAL A 253 2.31 -7.12 -28.04
N ARG A 254 2.78 -7.00 -26.79
CA ARG A 254 1.91 -6.72 -25.63
C ARG A 254 1.16 -5.39 -25.76
N TYR A 255 1.83 -4.32 -26.20
CA TYR A 255 1.18 -3.03 -26.46
C TYR A 255 0.12 -3.13 -27.54
N LYS A 256 0.38 -3.90 -28.61
CA LYS A 256 -0.59 -4.13 -29.68
C LYS A 256 -1.81 -4.90 -29.21
N THR A 257 -1.63 -5.92 -28.37
CA THR A 257 -2.76 -6.69 -27.82
C THR A 257 -3.56 -5.92 -26.77
N ALA A 258 -2.94 -5.00 -26.04
CA ALA A 258 -3.60 -4.23 -25.00
C ALA A 258 -4.43 -3.04 -25.54
N PHE A 259 -4.12 -2.52 -26.74
CA PHE A 259 -4.72 -1.30 -27.29
C PHE A 259 -5.17 -1.45 -28.75
N SER A 260 -6.33 -2.06 -28.99
CA SER A 260 -6.84 -2.28 -30.36
C SER A 260 -7.09 -1.01 -31.19
N GLY A 261 -7.17 0.19 -30.59
CA GLY A 261 -7.39 1.46 -31.29
C GLY A 261 -6.31 2.54 -31.14
N VAL A 262 -5.47 2.49 -30.09
CA VAL A 262 -4.42 3.50 -29.78
C VAL A 262 -3.01 2.91 -29.84
N CYS A 263 -2.88 1.65 -30.30
CA CYS A 263 -1.62 0.92 -30.39
C CYS A 263 -0.51 1.69 -31.11
N GLY A 264 -0.82 2.41 -32.20
CA GLY A 264 0.18 3.15 -32.97
C GLY A 264 0.93 4.19 -32.15
N VAL A 265 0.21 4.99 -31.34
CA VAL A 265 0.81 6.05 -30.51
C VAL A 265 1.61 5.45 -29.36
N VAL A 266 1.06 4.45 -28.67
CA VAL A 266 1.75 3.78 -27.54
C VAL A 266 3.02 3.08 -28.01
N CYS A 267 2.98 2.38 -29.16
CA CYS A 267 4.16 1.77 -29.75
C CYS A 267 5.20 2.80 -30.18
N LEU A 268 4.78 3.93 -30.76
CA LEU A 268 5.68 5.02 -31.14
C LEU A 268 6.39 5.62 -29.92
N LEU A 269 5.66 5.83 -28.82
CA LEU A 269 6.23 6.29 -27.55
C LEU A 269 7.22 5.28 -26.97
N GLY A 270 6.87 3.99 -26.97
CA GLY A 270 7.79 2.92 -26.54
C GLY A 270 9.06 2.85 -27.37
N ILE A 271 8.96 2.98 -28.71
CA ILE A 271 10.13 3.03 -29.62
C ILE A 271 10.96 4.28 -29.38
N THR A 272 10.31 5.44 -29.24
CA THR A 272 11.00 6.71 -28.96
C THR A 272 11.75 6.61 -27.66
N LEU A 273 11.13 6.04 -26.63
CA LEU A 273 11.77 5.84 -25.35
C LEU A 273 12.95 4.88 -25.43
N HIS A 274 12.79 3.75 -26.12
CA HIS A 274 13.89 2.81 -26.35
C HIS A 274 15.09 3.50 -27.04
N PHE A 275 14.81 4.32 -28.04
CA PHE A 275 15.84 5.09 -28.74
C PHE A 275 16.50 6.14 -27.84
N VAL A 276 15.74 6.84 -26.99
CA VAL A 276 16.29 7.79 -26.01
C VAL A 276 17.19 7.07 -25.01
N VAL A 277 16.76 5.92 -24.45
CA VAL A 277 17.58 5.12 -23.54
C VAL A 277 18.87 4.67 -24.23
N PHE A 278 18.79 4.22 -25.47
CA PHE A 278 19.96 3.87 -26.28
C PHE A 278 20.92 5.05 -26.47
N LEU A 279 20.42 6.25 -26.79
CA LEU A 279 21.24 7.46 -26.89
C LEU A 279 21.90 7.83 -25.54
N VAL A 280 21.19 7.66 -24.42
CA VAL A 280 21.73 7.89 -23.08
C VAL A 280 22.83 6.88 -22.76
N GLU A 281 22.68 5.60 -23.13
CA GLU A 281 23.73 4.59 -22.98
C GLU A 281 24.97 4.91 -23.83
N LEU A 282 24.79 5.49 -25.03
CA LEU A 282 25.91 5.96 -25.85
C LEU A 282 26.63 7.16 -25.21
N TRP A 283 25.87 8.09 -24.61
CA TRP A 283 26.45 9.29 -24.02
C TRP A 283 27.11 9.03 -22.66
N GLN A 284 26.51 8.16 -21.85
CA GLN A 284 27.02 7.77 -20.54
C GLN A 284 27.03 6.24 -20.41
N PRO A 285 28.06 5.58 -20.97
CA PRO A 285 28.16 4.13 -20.92
C PRO A 285 28.29 3.61 -19.49
N GLN A 286 27.77 2.40 -19.26
CA GLN A 286 27.60 1.81 -17.92
C GLN A 286 28.91 1.71 -17.14
N ASN A 287 30.04 1.53 -17.82
CA ASN A 287 31.36 1.43 -17.20
C ASN A 287 31.89 2.76 -16.62
N LEU A 288 31.23 3.89 -16.88
CA LEU A 288 31.55 5.21 -16.34
C LEU A 288 30.66 5.59 -15.15
N ILE A 289 29.87 4.65 -14.64
CA ILE A 289 28.91 4.88 -13.57
C ILE A 289 29.48 4.35 -12.26
N ASP A 290 29.42 5.19 -11.23
CA ASP A 290 29.82 4.76 -9.88
C ASP A 290 28.89 3.64 -9.39
N VAL A 291 29.52 2.53 -8.99
CA VAL A 291 28.84 1.42 -8.33
C VAL A 291 28.52 1.87 -6.90
N VAL A 292 27.26 1.76 -6.51
CA VAL A 292 26.88 1.98 -5.11
C VAL A 292 27.57 0.90 -4.27
N PRO A 293 28.38 1.26 -3.26
CA PRO A 293 29.02 0.29 -2.40
C PRO A 293 27.96 -0.59 -1.73
N ASP A 294 28.21 -1.90 -1.68
CA ASP A 294 27.39 -2.77 -0.86
C ASP A 294 27.43 -2.28 0.60
N LEU A 295 26.27 -2.26 1.25
CA LEU A 295 26.21 -2.00 2.68
C LEU A 295 26.92 -3.15 3.41
N CYS A 296 28.19 -2.94 3.76
CA CYS A 296 28.90 -3.82 4.67
C CYS A 296 28.22 -3.70 6.04
N ILE A 297 27.31 -4.62 6.36
CA ILE A 297 26.81 -4.78 7.73
C ILE A 297 27.97 -5.35 8.53
N ASP A 298 28.70 -4.46 9.19
CA ASP A 298 29.82 -4.84 10.04
C ASP A 298 29.30 -5.74 11.15
N LYS A 299 29.73 -7.01 11.15
CA LYS A 299 29.27 -8.03 12.09
C LYS A 299 29.70 -7.73 13.53
N ASP A 300 30.56 -6.73 13.72
CA ASP A 300 31.18 -6.39 15.00
C ASP A 300 30.29 -5.58 15.95
N GLN A 301 29.16 -5.03 15.50
CA GLN A 301 28.18 -4.41 16.42
C GLN A 301 27.31 -5.42 17.19
N LYS A 302 27.28 -6.70 16.79
CA LYS A 302 26.57 -7.73 17.56
C LYS A 302 27.34 -8.20 18.81
N HIS A 303 28.67 -8.14 18.81
CA HIS A 303 29.47 -8.56 19.97
C HIS A 303 29.72 -7.47 21.02
N SER A 304 29.48 -6.19 20.71
CA SER A 304 29.65 -5.11 21.70
C SER A 304 28.44 -4.91 22.63
N ASN A 305 27.25 -5.40 22.26
CA ASN A 305 26.05 -5.31 23.11
C ASN A 305 25.83 -6.53 24.02
N ASP A 306 26.39 -7.70 23.68
CA ASP A 306 26.31 -8.88 24.57
C ASP A 306 27.31 -8.79 25.75
N ASN A 307 28.41 -8.04 25.59
CA ASN A 307 29.43 -7.85 26.63
C ASN A 307 29.19 -6.66 27.59
N LYS A 308 28.04 -5.98 27.50
CA LYS A 308 27.66 -4.91 28.46
C LYS A 308 26.61 -5.34 29.50
N ASN A 309 26.14 -6.59 29.43
CA ASN A 309 25.18 -7.17 30.38
C ASN A 309 25.73 -8.43 31.09
N SER A 310 27.05 -8.54 31.23
CA SER A 310 27.69 -9.56 32.09
C SER A 310 28.29 -8.92 33.33
#